data_AF-A0A7X4AL67-F1
#
_entry.id   AF-A0A7X4AL67-F1
#
_cell.length_a   1.000
_cell.length_b   1.000
_cell.length_c   1.000
_cell.angle_alpha   90.00
_cell.angle_beta   90.00
_cell.angle_gamma   90.00
#
_symmetry.space_group_name_H-M   'P 1'
#
loop_
_entity.id
_entity.type
_entity.pdbx_description
1 polymer ?
#
loop_
_entity_poly.entity_id
_entity_poly.type
_entity_poly.pdbx_seq_one_letter_code
_entity_poly.pdbx_strand_id
1 'polypeptide(L)' 'MSSYPRVATFKTVESFRAHLAKLGLKIQCEDTIETAPGSPLAAPMTVDGFRVGNRFTIHPMEGWD' A
#
# COMPACT_ATOMS: atom_id res chain seq x y z
N MET A 1 -5.36 -31.36 2.21
CA MET A 1 -5.78 -29.97 2.49
C MET A 1 -4.60 -29.06 2.18
N SER A 2 -4.80 -28.02 1.37
CA SER A 2 -3.75 -27.04 1.11
C SER A 2 -3.49 -26.20 2.36
N SER A 3 -2.24 -26.14 2.79
CA SER A 3 -1.81 -25.27 3.89
C SER A 3 -1.44 -23.90 3.32
N TYR A 4 -2.07 -22.84 3.82
CA TYR A 4 -1.75 -21.47 3.42
C TYR A 4 -0.91 -20.80 4.52
N PRO A 5 0.25 -20.22 4.19
CA PRO A 5 1.07 -19.54 5.17
C PRO A 5 0.34 -18.31 5.71
N ARG A 6 0.39 -18.09 7.03
CA ARG A 6 -0.12 -16.86 7.64
C ARG A 6 0.80 -15.71 7.23
N VAL A 7 0.26 -14.56 6.81
CA VAL A 7 1.08 -13.41 6.39
C VAL A 7 2.12 -13.01 7.44
N ALA A 8 1.77 -13.10 8.73
CA ALA A 8 2.68 -12.81 9.84
C ALA A 8 3.92 -13.72 9.94
N THR A 9 4.03 -14.81 9.16
CA THR A 9 5.24 -15.64 9.10
C THR A 9 6.32 -15.05 8.21
N PHE A 10 5.99 -14.12 7.31
CA PHE A 10 6.95 -13.40 6.49
C PHE A 10 7.55 -12.25 7.31
N LYS A 11 8.67 -12.51 7.99
CA LYS A 11 9.29 -11.54 8.91
C LYS A 11 10.10 -10.45 8.19
N THR A 12 10.43 -10.67 6.92
CA THR A 12 11.20 -9.75 6.09
C THR A 12 10.50 -9.51 4.75
N VAL A 13 10.75 -8.34 4.15
CA VAL A 13 10.28 -8.02 2.80
C VAL A 13 10.76 -9.07 1.80
N GLU A 14 12.02 -9.49 1.89
CA GLU A 14 12.58 -10.56 1.07
C GLU A 14 11.79 -11.87 1.17
N SER A 15 11.44 -12.31 2.39
CA SER A 15 10.68 -13.55 2.60
C SER A 15 9.29 -13.48 1.95
N PHE A 16 8.67 -12.30 1.95
CA PHE A 16 7.39 -12.06 1.30
C PHE A 16 7.52 -12.04 -0.24
N ARG A 17 8.51 -11.32 -0.79
CA ARG A 17 8.81 -11.30 -2.24
C ARG A 17 9.08 -12.70 -2.77
N ALA A 18 9.86 -13.51 -2.05
CA ALA A 18 10.14 -14.90 -2.43
C ALA A 18 8.86 -15.76 -2.50
N HIS A 19 7.90 -15.51 -1.60
CA HIS A 19 6.60 -16.18 -1.67
C HIS A 19 5.78 -15.74 -2.88
N LEU A 20 5.72 -14.44 -3.16
CA LEU A 20 5.04 -13.89 -4.35
C LEU A 20 5.62 -14.44 -5.65
N ALA A 21 6.96 -14.55 -5.74
CA ALA A 21 7.65 -15.13 -6.89
C ALA A 21 7.27 -16.61 -7.10
N LYS A 22 7.16 -17.40 -6.02
CA LYS A 22 6.68 -18.80 -6.10
C LYS A 22 5.25 -18.91 -6.60
N LEU A 23 4.42 -17.89 -6.34
CA LEU A 23 3.04 -17.81 -6.84
C LEU A 23 2.96 -17.23 -8.27
N GLY A 24 4.07 -16.78 -8.86
CA GLY A 24 4.08 -16.12 -10.17
C GLY A 24 3.45 -14.72 -10.16
N LEU A 25 3.32 -14.08 -8.99
CA LEU A 25 2.72 -12.76 -8.84
C LEU A 25 3.77 -11.66 -9.03
N LYS A 26 3.42 -10.64 -9.83
CA LYS A 26 4.24 -9.44 -10.06
C LYS A 26 3.81 -8.28 -9.15
N ILE A 27 3.81 -8.52 -7.85
CA ILE A 27 3.50 -7.51 -6.84
C ILE A 27 4.82 -6.93 -6.33
N GLN A 28 4.97 -5.61 -6.43
CA GLN A 28 6.12 -4.88 -5.88
C GLN A 28 5.93 -4.68 -4.37
N CYS A 29 7.03 -4.69 -3.63
CA CYS A 29 7.06 -4.41 -2.20
C CYS A 29 8.44 -3.86 -1.90
N GLU A 30 8.58 -2.58 -1.58
CA GLU A 30 9.88 -1.93 -1.33
C GLU A 30 10.45 -2.29 0.05
N ASP A 31 11.77 -2.15 0.22
CA ASP A 31 12.44 -2.41 1.51
C ASP A 31 12.22 -1.27 2.52
N THR A 32 11.89 -0.08 2.03
CA THR A 32 11.69 1.12 2.82
C THR A 32 10.45 1.87 2.35
N ILE A 33 9.75 2.50 3.29
CA ILE A 33 8.62 3.38 2.99
C ILE A 33 9.16 4.76 2.63
N GLU A 34 8.81 5.25 1.43
CA GLU A 34 9.06 6.64 1.05
C GLU A 34 8.17 7.59 1.85
N THR A 35 8.79 8.55 2.51
CA THR A 35 8.10 9.54 3.34
C THR A 35 7.82 10.83 2.57
N ALA A 36 6.96 11.69 3.09
CA ALA A 36 6.73 13.01 2.49
C ALA A 36 8.03 13.84 2.52
N PRO A 37 8.31 14.67 1.48
CA PRO A 37 7.45 14.95 0.32
C PRO A 37 7.63 13.99 -0.87
N GLY A 38 8.58 13.05 -0.82
CA GLY A 38 8.90 12.13 -1.92
C GLY A 38 7.87 11.02 -2.13
N SER A 39 7.07 10.71 -1.10
CA SER A 39 6.03 9.69 -1.16
C SER A 39 5.00 9.96 -2.26
N PRO A 40 4.66 8.96 -3.09
CA PRO A 40 3.55 9.07 -4.05
C PRO A 40 2.20 9.44 -3.39
N LEU A 41 2.03 9.12 -2.09
CA LEU A 41 0.83 9.50 -1.33
C LEU A 41 0.78 11.01 -1.04
N ALA A 42 1.91 11.71 -1.05
CA ALA A 42 1.98 13.16 -0.92
C ALA A 42 1.83 13.89 -2.27
N ALA A 43 1.82 13.16 -3.40
CA ALA A 43 1.75 13.77 -4.73
C ALA A 43 0.34 14.34 -5.00
N PRO A 44 0.22 15.61 -5.42
CA PRO A 44 -1.07 16.19 -5.79
C PRO A 44 -1.61 15.57 -7.09
N MET A 45 -2.92 15.63 -7.27
CA MET A 45 -3.58 15.24 -8.51
C MET A 45 -4.76 16.14 -8.84
N THR A 46 -5.11 16.21 -10.12
CA THR A 46 -6.32 16.91 -10.59
C THR A 46 -7.39 15.87 -10.90
N VAL A 47 -8.58 16.04 -10.31
CA VAL A 47 -9.76 15.20 -10.51
C VAL A 47 -10.92 16.14 -10.82
N ASP A 48 -11.57 15.96 -11.98
CA ASP A 48 -12.74 16.76 -12.39
C ASP A 48 -12.56 18.29 -12.23
N GLY A 49 -11.38 18.80 -12.58
CA GLY A 49 -11.04 20.23 -12.47
C GLY A 49 -10.68 20.71 -11.06
N PHE A 50 -10.80 19.87 -10.04
CA PHE A 50 -10.38 20.14 -8.66
C PHE A 50 -8.97 19.61 -8.38
N ARG A 51 -8.14 20.38 -7.67
CA ARG A 51 -6.79 19.96 -7.28
C ARG A 51 -6.78 19.39 -5.86
N VAL A 52 -6.55 18.08 -5.76
CA VAL A 52 -6.32 17.38 -4.49
C VAL A 52 -4.84 17.47 -4.13
N GLY A 53 -4.53 17.91 -2.91
CA GLY A 53 -3.16 18.18 -2.47
C GLY A 53 -2.33 16.93 -2.13
N ASN A 54 -2.98 15.81 -1.82
CA ASN A 54 -2.37 14.52 -1.50
C ASN A 54 -3.33 13.39 -1.89
N ARG A 55 -2.93 12.13 -1.70
CA ARG A 55 -3.75 10.94 -2.04
C ARG A 55 -4.40 10.28 -0.82
N PHE A 56 -4.53 11.00 0.30
CA PHE A 56 -5.29 10.53 1.45
C PHE A 56 -6.76 10.90 1.28
N THR A 57 -7.62 9.89 1.35
CA THR A 57 -9.06 10.09 1.49
C THR A 57 -9.42 9.87 2.95
N ILE A 58 -10.06 10.86 3.55
CA ILE A 58 -10.63 10.72 4.89
C ILE A 58 -12.09 10.36 4.68
N HIS A 59 -12.57 9.31 5.34
CA HIS A 59 -13.98 8.97 5.31
C HIS A 59 -14.78 10.20 5.76
N PRO A 60 -15.93 10.51 5.11
CA PRO A 60 -16.83 11.51 5.65
C PRO A 60 -17.19 11.04 7.05
N MET A 61 -16.67 11.74 8.05
CA MET A 61 -17.15 11.60 9.41
C MET A 61 -18.51 12.28 9.37
N GLU A 62 -19.57 11.52 9.08
CA GLU A 62 -20.87 11.92 9.61
C GLU A 62 -20.63 12.15 11.11
N GLY A 63 -21.17 13.24 11.64
CA GLY A 63 -21.24 13.37 13.09
C GLY A 63 -22.15 12.27 13.58
N TRP A 64 -21.57 11.13 13.95
CA TRP A 64 -22.22 10.22 14.86
C TRP A 64 -22.09 10.95 16.20
N ASP A 65 -23.19 11.56 16.63
CA ASP A 65 -23.38 11.83 18.07
C ASP A 65 -23.23 10.51 18.84
#